data_AF-A0A432Q952-F1
#
_entry.id   AF-A0A432Q952-F1
#
_cell.length_a   1.000
_cell.length_b   1.000
_cell.length_c   1.000
_cell.angle_alpha   90.00
_cell.angle_beta   90.00
_cell.angle_gamma   90.00
#
_symmetry.space_group_name_H-M   'P 1'
#
loop_
_entity.id
_entity.type
_entity.pdbx_description
1 polymer ?
#
loop_
_entity_poly.entity_id
_entity_poly.type
_entity_poly.pdbx_seq_one_letter_code
_entity_poly.pdbx_strand_id
1 'polypeptide(L)'
;MKKGLLFSIALVAAMMMCLSPAMARTKFVTIGTGGITGVYYPTGGAIAKMVNKKKKEYGIRATVESTGGSVFNINAVMNGDLEFGIAQSDRQYQAVHGLAEWKDKGPQKDLRAVFSIHPESVTLVAAIDSGVKSIKDLKGKKVNIGNPGSGQRQNAIDALEAVGIDINKDIQAESIKASEAASLLQDGRIDAFFYTVGHPSGAIKEATSGARKVLIADVAGPGIDKLLAKYPYYAKAIIPIKLYPGAKNDKDVQTFGVKATLITSAKVPDEVVYAITKEVFDNFEAFKKLHPAYGTLTKEKMLEGLSAPIHPGALKYYKEVGLMK
;
A
#
# COMPACT_ATOMS: atom_id res chain seq x y z
N MET A 1 54.76 -36.66 -42.89
CA MET A 1 53.34 -36.76 -42.47
C MET A 1 53.13 -36.58 -40.94
N LYS A 2 53.77 -35.60 -40.27
CA LYS A 2 53.60 -35.42 -38.81
C LYS A 2 53.57 -33.96 -38.30
N LYS A 3 53.40 -32.97 -39.19
CA LYS A 3 53.29 -31.55 -38.79
C LYS A 3 51.91 -30.90 -39.00
N GLY A 4 51.04 -31.53 -39.79
CA GLY A 4 49.67 -31.02 -40.04
C GLY A 4 48.63 -31.40 -38.97
N LEU A 5 48.86 -32.49 -38.22
CA LEU A 5 47.87 -33.00 -37.26
C LEU A 5 47.86 -32.24 -35.92
N LEU A 6 48.98 -31.60 -35.56
CA LEU A 6 49.12 -30.83 -34.31
C LEU A 6 48.47 -29.45 -34.39
N PHE A 7 48.30 -28.89 -35.59
CA PHE A 7 47.65 -27.58 -35.78
C PHE A 7 46.12 -27.66 -35.72
N SER A 8 45.53 -28.79 -36.15
CA SER A 8 44.07 -28.99 -36.11
C SER A 8 43.52 -29.26 -34.72
N ILE A 9 44.32 -29.83 -33.81
CA ILE A 9 43.88 -30.09 -32.42
C ILE A 9 43.96 -28.81 -31.56
N ALA A 10 44.90 -27.91 -31.85
CA ALA A 10 45.02 -26.62 -31.15
C ALA A 10 43.88 -25.64 -31.50
N LEU A 11 43.36 -25.69 -32.73
CA LEU A 11 42.24 -24.82 -33.14
C LEU A 11 40.89 -25.26 -32.54
N VAL A 12 40.68 -26.56 -32.32
CA VAL A 12 39.44 -27.08 -31.71
C VAL A 12 39.42 -26.86 -30.19
N ALA A 13 40.58 -26.89 -29.53
CA ALA A 13 40.68 -26.61 -28.09
C ALA A 13 40.49 -25.12 -27.74
N ALA A 14 40.79 -24.20 -28.66
CA ALA A 14 40.57 -22.75 -28.47
C ALA A 14 39.09 -22.33 -28.66
N MET A 15 38.27 -23.13 -29.34
CA MET A 15 36.83 -22.86 -29.53
C MET A 15 35.95 -23.39 -28.39
N MET A 16 36.52 -24.15 -27.44
CA MET A 16 35.80 -24.71 -26.29
C MET A 16 35.93 -23.90 -25.00
N MET A 17 36.70 -22.81 -24.99
CA MET A 17 36.78 -21.92 -23.84
C MET A 17 35.69 -20.85 -23.90
N CYS A 18 34.76 -20.97 -22.94
CA CYS A 18 33.84 -19.91 -22.48
C CYS A 18 32.57 -19.63 -23.31
N LEU A 19 31.75 -20.67 -23.52
CA LEU A 19 30.30 -20.51 -23.42
C LEU A 19 29.85 -21.00 -22.03
N SER A 20 30.35 -20.35 -20.97
CA SER A 20 29.59 -20.40 -19.72
C SER A 20 28.27 -19.72 -20.03
N PRO A 21 27.10 -20.38 -19.89
CA PRO A 21 25.84 -19.67 -19.99
C PRO A 21 25.94 -18.52 -18.99
N ALA A 22 25.83 -17.28 -19.46
CA ALA A 22 25.76 -16.13 -18.60
C ALA A 22 24.62 -16.41 -17.62
N MET A 23 24.96 -16.85 -16.40
CA MET A 23 23.97 -17.16 -15.39
C MET A 23 23.27 -15.84 -15.15
N ALA A 24 22.04 -15.72 -15.64
CA ALA A 24 21.28 -14.48 -15.59
C ALA A 24 21.32 -13.98 -14.15
N ARG A 25 22.01 -12.85 -13.91
CA ARG A 25 22.27 -12.35 -12.57
C ARG A 25 20.92 -12.12 -11.91
N THR A 26 20.67 -12.83 -10.81
CA THR A 26 19.42 -12.66 -10.06
C THR A 26 19.29 -11.21 -9.63
N LYS A 27 18.19 -10.56 -10.05
CA LYS A 27 17.84 -9.22 -9.63
C LYS A 27 17.13 -9.30 -8.29
N PHE A 28 17.63 -8.55 -7.32
CA PHE A 28 17.00 -8.43 -6.02
C PHE A 28 16.10 -7.21 -6.05
N VAL A 29 14.87 -7.36 -5.57
CA VAL A 29 13.92 -6.25 -5.45
C VAL A 29 13.32 -6.24 -4.05
N THR A 30 13.13 -5.07 -3.49
CA THR A 30 12.49 -4.89 -2.19
C THR A 30 11.22 -4.07 -2.33
N ILE A 31 10.15 -4.53 -1.69
CA ILE A 31 8.86 -3.85 -1.64
C ILE A 31 8.71 -3.19 -0.27
N GLY A 32 8.73 -1.86 -0.22
CA GLY A 32 8.35 -1.10 0.96
C GLY A 32 6.86 -1.25 1.25
N THR A 33 6.50 -1.64 2.46
CA THR A 33 5.11 -1.96 2.82
C THR A 33 4.55 -1.00 3.86
N GLY A 34 4.29 -1.46 5.07
CA GLY A 34 3.80 -0.66 6.18
C GLY A 34 3.93 -1.48 7.46
N GLY A 35 3.21 -1.10 8.52
CA GLY A 35 3.20 -1.87 9.75
C GLY A 35 2.68 -3.30 9.54
N ILE A 36 3.26 -4.25 10.28
CA ILE A 36 2.96 -5.69 10.18
C ILE A 36 1.49 -6.04 10.50
N THR A 37 0.80 -5.19 11.26
CA THR A 37 -0.64 -5.35 11.62
C THR A 37 -1.58 -4.69 10.60
N GLY A 38 -1.03 -4.06 9.56
CA GLY A 38 -1.76 -3.54 8.40
C GLY A 38 -1.94 -4.56 7.29
N VAL A 39 -2.34 -4.06 6.12
CA VAL A 39 -2.56 -4.92 4.94
C VAL A 39 -1.43 -4.78 3.90
N TYR A 40 -0.64 -3.69 3.94
CA TYR A 40 0.51 -3.54 3.03
C TYR A 40 1.55 -4.65 3.24
N TYR A 41 1.87 -4.99 4.49
CA TYR A 41 2.86 -6.03 4.79
C TYR A 41 2.49 -7.40 4.20
N PRO A 42 1.29 -7.96 4.46
CA PRO A 42 0.87 -9.21 3.80
C PRO A 42 0.68 -9.05 2.28
N THR A 43 0.37 -7.85 1.77
CA THR A 43 0.30 -7.57 0.32
C THR A 43 1.66 -7.70 -0.35
N GLY A 44 2.68 -7.02 0.17
CA GLY A 44 4.04 -7.16 -0.35
C GLY A 44 4.49 -8.62 -0.25
N GLY A 45 4.18 -9.29 0.86
CA GLY A 45 4.52 -10.69 1.07
C GLY A 45 3.85 -11.62 0.06
N ALA A 46 2.59 -11.35 -0.29
CA ALA A 46 1.85 -12.07 -1.32
C ALA A 46 2.51 -11.91 -2.69
N ILE A 47 2.81 -10.69 -3.11
CA ILE A 47 3.49 -10.39 -4.38
C ILE A 47 4.86 -11.07 -4.41
N ALA A 48 5.68 -10.88 -3.37
CA ALA A 48 7.01 -11.46 -3.28
C ALA A 48 6.96 -13.00 -3.31
N LYS A 49 6.01 -13.62 -2.61
CA LYS A 49 5.81 -15.08 -2.62
C LYS A 49 5.48 -15.59 -4.02
N MET A 50 4.61 -14.90 -4.77
CA MET A 50 4.24 -15.31 -6.13
C MET A 50 5.45 -15.21 -7.07
N VAL A 51 6.12 -14.06 -7.10
CA VAL A 51 7.31 -13.84 -7.93
C VAL A 51 8.43 -14.82 -7.60
N ASN A 52 8.69 -15.06 -6.30
CA ASN A 52 9.75 -15.97 -5.86
C ASN A 52 9.51 -17.44 -6.22
N LYS A 53 8.25 -17.88 -6.39
CA LYS A 53 7.95 -19.22 -6.91
C LYS A 53 8.49 -19.41 -8.33
N LYS A 54 8.54 -18.33 -9.11
CA LYS A 54 9.07 -18.28 -10.48
C LYS A 54 10.42 -17.58 -10.58
N LYS A 55 11.20 -17.52 -9.49
CA LYS A 55 12.51 -16.84 -9.47
C LYS A 55 13.49 -17.33 -10.56
N LYS A 56 13.41 -18.59 -10.97
CA LYS A 56 14.25 -19.16 -12.04
C LYS A 56 13.83 -18.69 -13.43
N GLU A 57 12.53 -18.46 -13.64
CA GLU A 57 11.95 -17.99 -14.90
C GLU A 57 12.18 -16.48 -15.05
N TYR A 58 11.89 -15.71 -14.01
CA TYR A 58 12.01 -14.25 -14.05
C TYR A 58 13.43 -13.74 -13.74
N GLY A 59 14.28 -14.56 -13.10
CA GLY A 59 15.57 -14.10 -12.59
C GLY A 59 15.41 -13.04 -11.48
N ILE A 60 14.29 -13.02 -10.76
CA ILE A 60 13.97 -12.02 -9.73
C ILE A 60 13.84 -12.71 -8.38
N ARG A 61 14.40 -12.08 -7.34
CA ARG A 61 14.14 -12.41 -5.94
C ARG A 61 13.57 -11.18 -5.24
N ALA A 62 12.31 -11.28 -4.82
CA ALA A 62 11.61 -10.23 -4.12
C ALA A 62 11.66 -10.42 -2.60
N THR A 63 11.85 -9.32 -1.86
CA THR A 63 11.71 -9.24 -0.40
C THR A 63 10.78 -8.10 -0.02
N VAL A 64 10.43 -8.00 1.26
CA VAL A 64 9.53 -6.96 1.78
C VAL A 64 10.16 -6.29 2.98
N GLU A 65 9.87 -5.01 3.13
CA GLU A 65 10.29 -4.23 4.29
C GLU A 65 9.08 -3.62 4.99
N SER A 66 9.02 -3.74 6.31
CA SER A 66 8.02 -3.04 7.13
C SER A 66 8.46 -1.59 7.29
N THR A 67 7.61 -0.65 6.89
CA THR A 67 7.98 0.77 6.85
C THR A 67 7.00 1.66 7.62
N GLY A 68 7.27 2.97 7.63
CA GLY A 68 6.36 3.99 8.17
C GLY A 68 5.12 4.29 7.32
N GLY A 69 5.01 3.70 6.12
CA GLY A 69 3.88 3.87 5.20
C GLY A 69 4.22 4.70 3.96
N SER A 70 3.17 5.22 3.31
CA SER A 70 3.20 5.77 1.96
C SER A 70 4.28 6.82 1.68
N VAL A 71 4.47 7.83 2.55
CA VAL A 71 5.45 8.91 2.29
C VAL A 71 6.87 8.38 2.33
N PHE A 72 7.17 7.51 3.31
CA PHE A 72 8.45 6.82 3.38
C PHE A 72 8.68 5.98 2.11
N ASN A 73 7.70 5.15 1.73
CA ASN A 73 7.83 4.27 0.57
C ASN A 73 8.06 5.04 -0.73
N ILE A 74 7.31 6.12 -0.96
CA ILE A 74 7.51 6.98 -2.13
C ILE A 74 8.93 7.55 -2.12
N ASN A 75 9.37 8.12 -1.00
CA ASN A 75 10.71 8.71 -0.91
C ASN A 75 11.83 7.68 -1.09
N ALA A 76 11.71 6.50 -0.49
CA ALA A 76 12.68 5.42 -0.63
C ALA A 76 12.78 4.92 -2.08
N VAL A 77 11.64 4.82 -2.79
CA VAL A 77 11.61 4.48 -4.22
C VAL A 77 12.23 5.59 -5.08
N MET A 78 12.02 6.85 -4.73
CA MET A 78 12.62 7.99 -5.46
C MET A 78 14.12 8.13 -5.22
N ASN A 79 14.60 7.77 -4.04
CA ASN A 79 16.02 7.74 -3.71
C ASN A 79 16.75 6.51 -4.30
N GLY A 80 16.01 5.48 -4.70
CA GLY A 80 16.58 4.21 -5.16
C GLY A 80 16.98 3.26 -4.02
N ASP A 81 16.52 3.54 -2.79
CA ASP A 81 16.72 2.66 -1.63
C ASP A 81 15.85 1.40 -1.72
N LEU A 82 14.70 1.49 -2.41
CA LEU A 82 13.75 0.40 -2.65
C LEU A 82 13.29 0.42 -4.12
N GLU A 83 13.14 -0.73 -4.76
CA GLU A 83 12.62 -0.78 -6.14
C GLU A 83 11.10 -0.56 -6.20
N PHE A 84 10.38 -0.98 -5.17
CA PHE A 84 8.92 -0.89 -5.11
C PHE A 84 8.45 -0.39 -3.75
N GLY A 85 7.26 0.18 -3.75
CA GLY A 85 6.55 0.58 -2.54
C GLY A 85 5.06 0.34 -2.68
N ILE A 86 4.37 0.15 -1.57
CA ILE A 86 2.92 0.26 -1.53
C ILE A 86 2.56 1.63 -0.96
N ALA A 87 1.75 2.40 -1.67
CA ALA A 87 1.34 3.73 -1.25
C ALA A 87 -0.12 3.97 -1.61
N GLN A 88 -0.78 4.82 -0.82
CA GLN A 88 -2.13 5.25 -1.11
C GLN A 88 -2.19 6.15 -2.36
N SER A 89 -3.30 6.10 -3.08
CA SER A 89 -3.54 6.83 -4.32
C SER A 89 -3.49 8.36 -4.15
N ASP A 90 -3.93 8.88 -3.01
CA ASP A 90 -3.86 10.30 -2.65
C ASP A 90 -2.41 10.76 -2.42
N ARG A 91 -1.60 9.95 -1.73
CA ARG A 91 -0.17 10.21 -1.54
C ARG A 91 0.58 10.18 -2.86
N GLN A 92 0.25 9.20 -3.71
CA GLN A 92 0.78 9.12 -5.07
C GLN A 92 0.41 10.39 -5.87
N TYR A 93 -0.85 10.84 -5.82
CA TYR A 93 -1.28 12.08 -6.47
C TYR A 93 -0.47 13.29 -5.98
N GLN A 94 -0.37 13.46 -4.67
CA GLN A 94 0.34 14.60 -4.08
C GLN A 94 1.83 14.59 -4.41
N ALA A 95 2.48 13.42 -4.40
CA ALA A 95 3.89 13.29 -4.78
C ALA A 95 4.13 13.69 -6.24
N VAL A 96 3.30 13.22 -7.16
CA VAL A 96 3.39 13.56 -8.60
C VAL A 96 3.23 15.06 -8.84
N HIS A 97 2.44 15.75 -8.01
CA HIS A 97 2.17 17.19 -8.14
C HIS A 97 3.05 18.07 -7.23
N GLY A 98 3.95 17.49 -6.42
CA GLY A 98 4.80 18.25 -5.49
C GLY A 98 4.03 18.94 -4.37
N LEU A 99 2.95 18.31 -3.89
CA LEU A 99 2.07 18.83 -2.84
C LEU A 99 2.39 18.21 -1.48
N ALA A 100 1.77 18.75 -0.42
CA ALA A 100 1.89 18.24 0.95
C ALA A 100 3.35 18.05 1.39
N GLU A 101 3.76 16.82 1.68
CA GLU A 101 5.11 16.43 2.12
C GLU A 101 6.21 16.71 1.08
N TRP A 102 5.83 16.98 -0.17
CA TRP A 102 6.73 17.25 -1.28
C TRP A 102 6.78 18.73 -1.69
N LYS A 103 6.17 19.65 -0.92
CA LYS A 103 6.19 21.10 -1.24
C LYS A 103 7.59 21.66 -1.49
N ASP A 104 8.56 21.27 -0.67
CA ASP A 104 9.94 21.77 -0.77
C ASP A 104 10.80 20.96 -1.76
N LYS A 105 10.40 19.72 -2.05
CA LYS A 105 11.10 18.83 -3.00
C LYS A 105 10.61 18.97 -4.44
N GLY A 106 9.40 19.48 -4.62
CA GLY A 106 8.70 19.55 -5.90
C GLY A 106 8.15 18.20 -6.39
N PRO A 107 7.57 18.18 -7.60
CA PRO A 107 7.02 16.99 -8.25
C PRO A 107 7.99 15.80 -8.33
N GLN A 108 7.55 14.62 -7.90
CA GLN A 108 8.32 13.37 -7.98
C GLN A 108 8.17 12.76 -9.39
N LYS A 109 8.91 13.32 -10.37
CA LYS A 109 8.73 13.03 -11.82
C LYS A 109 9.05 11.59 -12.24
N ASP A 110 9.93 10.91 -11.50
CA ASP A 110 10.30 9.52 -11.77
C ASP A 110 9.32 8.51 -11.16
N LEU A 111 8.34 8.95 -10.35
CA LEU A 111 7.36 8.06 -9.75
C LEU A 111 6.50 7.40 -10.83
N ARG A 112 6.31 6.09 -10.74
CA ARG A 112 5.47 5.30 -11.63
C ARG A 112 4.47 4.47 -10.85
N ALA A 113 3.27 4.36 -11.41
CA ALA A 113 2.26 3.42 -10.95
C ALA A 113 2.49 2.06 -11.63
N VAL A 114 2.27 0.98 -10.89
CA VAL A 114 2.19 -0.38 -11.44
C VAL A 114 0.73 -0.77 -11.56
N PHE A 115 0.04 -1.00 -10.44
CA PHE A 115 -1.42 -1.25 -10.36
C PHE A 115 -1.96 -0.86 -8.98
N SER A 116 -3.28 -0.72 -8.86
CA SER A 116 -3.98 -0.58 -7.59
C SER A 116 -4.33 -1.96 -7.03
N ILE A 117 -4.47 -2.05 -5.71
CA ILE A 117 -4.46 -3.32 -4.98
C ILE A 117 -5.76 -3.53 -4.21
N HIS A 118 -6.17 -2.62 -3.34
CA HIS A 118 -7.42 -2.75 -2.58
C HIS A 118 -7.90 -1.37 -2.13
N PRO A 119 -9.20 -1.19 -1.87
CA PRO A 119 -9.68 0.01 -1.19
C PRO A 119 -9.10 0.08 0.23
N GLU A 120 -8.82 1.30 0.69
CA GLU A 120 -8.41 1.60 2.06
C GLU A 120 -9.40 2.59 2.66
N SER A 121 -10.15 2.13 3.65
CA SER A 121 -11.19 2.92 4.30
C SER A 121 -10.60 3.67 5.48
N VAL A 122 -10.95 4.95 5.63
CA VAL A 122 -10.61 5.74 6.82
C VAL A 122 -11.41 5.18 7.99
N THR A 123 -10.76 4.42 8.85
CA THR A 123 -11.42 3.78 10.00
C THR A 123 -11.15 4.57 11.26
N LEU A 124 -12.20 4.98 11.97
CA LEU A 124 -12.11 5.54 13.31
C LEU A 124 -12.56 4.49 14.32
N VAL A 125 -11.64 3.92 15.08
CA VAL A 125 -11.97 2.98 16.17
C VAL A 125 -12.00 3.76 17.47
N ALA A 126 -13.06 3.62 18.26
CA ALA A 126 -13.22 4.35 19.51
C ALA A 126 -13.74 3.45 20.63
N ALA A 127 -13.31 3.75 21.86
CA ALA A 127 -13.83 3.07 23.04
C ALA A 127 -15.26 3.54 23.35
N ILE A 128 -16.13 2.61 23.75
CA ILE A 128 -17.54 2.91 24.04
C ILE A 128 -17.68 3.90 25.19
N ASP A 129 -16.86 3.74 26.23
CA ASP A 129 -16.82 4.61 27.41
C ASP A 129 -16.33 6.04 27.10
N SER A 130 -15.66 6.26 25.95
CA SER A 130 -15.27 7.60 25.50
C SER A 130 -16.46 8.43 24.99
N GLY A 131 -17.60 7.79 24.67
CA GLY A 131 -18.77 8.44 24.10
C GLY A 131 -18.66 8.79 22.61
N VAL A 132 -17.55 8.45 21.94
CA VAL A 132 -17.34 8.73 20.51
C VAL A 132 -18.11 7.73 19.65
N LYS A 133 -19.12 8.22 18.91
CA LYS A 133 -19.89 7.40 17.94
C LYS A 133 -19.72 7.86 16.51
N SER A 134 -19.26 9.09 16.31
CA SER A 134 -18.95 9.71 15.03
C SER A 134 -17.71 10.59 15.15
N ILE A 135 -17.10 10.94 14.01
CA ILE A 135 -15.96 11.86 13.97
C ILE A 135 -16.22 13.21 14.68
N LYS A 136 -17.47 13.67 14.75
CA LYS A 136 -17.85 14.94 15.40
C LYS A 136 -17.69 14.91 16.92
N ASP A 137 -17.68 13.72 17.51
CA ASP A 137 -17.62 13.51 18.97
C ASP A 137 -16.18 13.54 19.51
N LEU A 138 -15.18 13.80 18.65
CA LEU A 138 -13.76 13.76 19.01
C LEU A 138 -13.28 14.97 19.81
N LYS A 139 -14.07 16.05 19.91
CA LYS A 139 -13.67 17.24 20.69
C LYS A 139 -13.40 16.86 22.16
N GLY A 140 -12.26 17.29 22.68
CA GLY A 140 -11.76 17.01 24.02
C GLY A 140 -11.16 15.61 24.22
N LYS A 141 -11.08 14.77 23.18
CA LYS A 141 -10.62 13.38 23.28
C LYS A 141 -9.13 13.24 22.99
N LYS A 142 -8.53 12.16 23.51
CA LYS A 142 -7.18 11.69 23.15
C LYS A 142 -7.26 10.81 21.92
N VAL A 143 -6.77 11.29 20.79
CA VAL A 143 -6.98 10.66 19.49
C VAL A 143 -5.64 10.39 18.82
N ASN A 144 -5.34 9.12 18.55
CA ASN A 144 -4.23 8.81 17.67
C ASN A 144 -4.61 9.08 16.23
N ILE A 145 -3.95 10.07 15.63
CA ILE A 145 -4.14 10.43 14.21
C ILE A 145 -3.12 9.73 13.32
N GLY A 146 -2.18 8.96 13.87
CA GLY A 146 -1.22 8.17 13.12
C GLY A 146 0.19 8.78 13.05
N ASN A 147 1.18 7.92 12.84
CA ASN A 147 2.59 8.31 12.81
C ASN A 147 2.93 9.29 11.66
N PRO A 148 3.95 10.15 11.83
CA PRO A 148 4.44 11.03 10.76
C PRO A 148 4.79 10.26 9.48
N GLY A 149 4.51 10.86 8.32
CA GLY A 149 4.73 10.25 7.01
C GLY A 149 3.77 9.10 6.65
N SER A 150 2.84 8.73 7.54
CA SER A 150 1.81 7.75 7.19
C SER A 150 0.67 8.42 6.42
N GLY A 151 0.12 7.69 5.47
CA GLY A 151 -1.04 8.14 4.71
C GLY A 151 -2.28 8.36 5.57
N GLN A 152 -2.52 7.46 6.53
CA GLN A 152 -3.58 7.59 7.54
C GLN A 152 -3.56 8.92 8.28
N ARG A 153 -2.37 9.51 8.52
CA ARG A 153 -2.24 10.78 9.24
C ARG A 153 -2.88 11.91 8.48
N GLN A 154 -2.57 12.03 7.19
CA GLN A 154 -3.20 13.07 6.41
C GLN A 154 -4.70 12.79 6.21
N ASN A 155 -5.11 11.53 6.03
CA ASN A 155 -6.55 11.24 5.90
C ASN A 155 -7.32 11.60 7.18
N ALA A 156 -6.72 11.39 8.36
CA ALA A 156 -7.28 11.82 9.64
C ALA A 156 -7.36 13.35 9.73
N ILE A 157 -6.29 14.07 9.38
CA ILE A 157 -6.26 15.54 9.36
C ILE A 157 -7.32 16.08 8.41
N ASP A 158 -7.37 15.59 7.17
CA ASP A 158 -8.36 16.00 6.17
C ASP A 158 -9.80 15.78 6.65
N ALA A 159 -10.06 14.64 7.31
CA ALA A 159 -11.38 14.32 7.86
C ALA A 159 -11.76 15.24 9.02
N LEU A 160 -10.82 15.54 9.93
CA LEU A 160 -11.02 16.41 11.08
C LEU A 160 -11.26 17.86 10.64
N GLU A 161 -10.43 18.37 9.71
CA GLU A 161 -10.60 19.69 9.11
C GLU A 161 -11.95 19.81 8.39
N ALA A 162 -12.36 18.78 7.65
CA ALA A 162 -13.63 18.75 6.93
C ALA A 162 -14.85 18.85 7.87
N VAL A 163 -14.72 18.43 9.14
CA VAL A 163 -15.78 18.56 10.14
C VAL A 163 -15.56 19.70 11.14
N GLY A 164 -14.54 20.54 10.91
CA GLY A 164 -14.26 21.72 11.74
C GLY A 164 -13.65 21.40 13.10
N ILE A 165 -12.83 20.35 13.18
CA ILE A 165 -12.05 19.99 14.37
C ILE A 165 -10.57 20.36 14.13
N ASP A 166 -10.04 21.30 14.92
CA ASP A 166 -8.64 21.71 14.87
C ASP A 166 -7.78 20.75 15.71
N ILE A 167 -6.83 20.07 15.07
CA ILE A 167 -5.99 19.05 15.72
C ILE A 167 -5.14 19.57 16.89
N ASN A 168 -4.90 20.89 16.95
CA ASN A 168 -4.07 21.51 17.99
C ASN A 168 -4.89 22.10 19.14
N LYS A 169 -6.20 22.28 18.96
CA LYS A 169 -7.06 22.99 19.93
C LYS A 169 -8.21 22.12 20.44
N ASP A 170 -8.81 21.35 19.55
CA ASP A 170 -10.02 20.62 19.84
C ASP A 170 -9.75 19.19 20.34
N ILE A 171 -8.57 18.61 20.11
CA ILE A 171 -8.22 17.25 20.53
C ILE A 171 -6.82 17.18 21.14
N GLN A 172 -6.54 16.11 21.90
CA GLN A 172 -5.19 15.73 22.28
C GLN A 172 -4.67 14.72 21.23
N ALA A 173 -3.96 15.23 20.22
CA ALA A 173 -3.51 14.42 19.09
C ALA A 173 -2.26 13.60 19.41
N GLU A 174 -2.37 12.28 19.28
CA GLU A 174 -1.25 11.33 19.38
C GLU A 174 -0.75 10.92 17.98
N SER A 175 0.54 10.63 17.87
CA SER A 175 1.22 10.37 16.58
C SER A 175 1.92 9.01 16.57
N ILE A 176 1.14 7.96 16.77
CA ILE A 176 1.61 6.60 17.09
C ILE A 176 1.29 5.65 15.92
N LYS A 177 2.11 4.61 15.74
CA LYS A 177 1.89 3.56 14.74
C LYS A 177 0.61 2.77 15.06
N ALA A 178 -0.11 2.35 14.03
CA ALA A 178 -1.36 1.59 14.20
C ALA A 178 -1.17 0.27 14.98
N SER A 179 0.02 -0.34 14.92
CA SER A 179 0.37 -1.55 15.69
C SER A 179 0.39 -1.34 17.21
N GLU A 180 0.59 -0.10 17.67
CA GLU A 180 0.62 0.23 19.09
C GLU A 180 -0.71 0.85 19.55
N ALA A 181 -1.43 1.50 18.63
CA ALA A 181 -2.68 2.20 18.91
C ALA A 181 -3.77 1.28 19.48
N ALA A 182 -3.85 0.04 19.01
CA ALA A 182 -4.83 -0.94 19.49
C ALA A 182 -4.65 -1.24 20.99
N SER A 183 -3.42 -1.50 21.42
CA SER A 183 -3.11 -1.77 22.83
C SER A 183 -3.31 -0.52 23.69
N LEU A 184 -2.88 0.66 23.22
CA LEU A 184 -3.09 1.92 23.95
C LEU A 184 -4.58 2.27 24.11
N LEU A 185 -5.42 1.93 23.13
CA LEU A 185 -6.87 2.07 23.23
C LEU A 185 -7.41 1.12 24.31
N GLN A 186 -6.95 -0.14 24.33
CA GLN A 186 -7.38 -1.12 25.33
C GLN A 186 -6.95 -0.73 26.76
N ASP A 187 -5.78 -0.12 26.90
CA ASP A 187 -5.22 0.34 28.19
C ASP A 187 -5.83 1.66 28.71
N GLY A 188 -6.76 2.28 27.98
CA GLY A 188 -7.33 3.56 28.40
C GLY A 188 -6.44 4.78 28.17
N ARG A 189 -5.31 4.62 27.46
CA ARG A 189 -4.34 5.71 27.21
C ARG A 189 -4.78 6.65 26.10
N ILE A 190 -5.56 6.15 25.16
CA ILE A 190 -6.26 6.93 24.13
C ILE A 190 -7.76 6.58 24.11
N ASP A 191 -8.57 7.49 23.57
CA ASP A 191 -10.02 7.33 23.46
C ASP A 191 -10.43 6.77 22.10
N ALA A 192 -9.67 7.13 21.06
CA ALA A 192 -9.90 6.70 19.69
C ALA A 192 -8.60 6.69 18.88
N PHE A 193 -8.60 5.96 17.77
CA PHE A 193 -7.54 6.06 16.77
C PHE A 193 -8.09 5.97 15.35
N PHE A 194 -7.45 6.71 14.46
CA PHE A 194 -7.62 6.56 13.02
C PHE A 194 -6.68 5.48 12.49
N TYR A 195 -7.18 4.71 11.53
CA TYR A 195 -6.37 3.87 10.66
C TYR A 195 -6.99 3.81 9.27
N THR A 196 -6.30 4.32 8.26
CA THR A 196 -6.71 4.14 6.86
C THR A 196 -6.08 2.87 6.32
N VAL A 197 -6.91 1.85 6.08
CA VAL A 197 -6.42 0.49 5.83
C VAL A 197 -7.44 -0.35 5.06
N GLY A 198 -6.97 -1.40 4.39
CA GLY A 198 -7.84 -2.46 3.86
C GLY A 198 -8.47 -3.30 4.97
N HIS A 199 -9.61 -3.94 4.67
CA HIS A 199 -10.37 -4.72 5.65
C HIS A 199 -10.41 -6.22 5.31
N PRO A 200 -10.26 -7.12 6.30
CA PRO A 200 -9.95 -6.85 7.71
C PRO A 200 -8.48 -6.46 7.91
N SER A 201 -8.17 -5.71 8.98
CA SER A 201 -6.80 -5.46 9.43
C SER A 201 -6.52 -6.10 10.79
N GLY A 202 -5.25 -6.41 11.05
CA GLY A 202 -4.81 -6.99 12.32
C GLY A 202 -5.01 -6.04 13.49
N ALA A 203 -4.64 -4.77 13.34
CA ALA A 203 -4.76 -3.77 14.41
C ALA A 203 -6.22 -3.53 14.84
N ILE A 204 -7.16 -3.48 13.89
CA ILE A 204 -8.59 -3.30 14.22
C ILE A 204 -9.15 -4.58 14.86
N LYS A 205 -8.73 -5.76 14.39
CA LYS A 205 -9.10 -7.03 15.04
C LYS A 205 -8.61 -7.10 16.49
N GLU A 206 -7.36 -6.71 16.75
CA GLU A 206 -6.81 -6.63 18.10
C GLU A 206 -7.64 -5.67 18.98
N ALA A 207 -7.85 -4.44 18.51
CA ALA A 207 -8.63 -3.44 19.25
C ALA A 207 -10.06 -3.91 19.56
N THR A 208 -10.70 -4.62 18.63
CA THR A 208 -12.10 -5.08 18.78
C THR A 208 -12.23 -6.36 19.60
N SER A 209 -11.16 -7.14 19.76
CA SER A 209 -11.17 -8.39 20.51
C SER A 209 -10.77 -8.23 21.99
N GLY A 210 -10.35 -7.03 22.38
CA GLY A 210 -9.90 -6.73 23.74
C GLY A 210 -11.00 -6.62 24.80
N ALA A 211 -10.57 -6.43 26.05
CA ALA A 211 -11.45 -6.33 27.20
C ALA A 211 -12.33 -5.07 27.16
N ARG A 212 -11.70 -3.91 26.91
CA ARG A 212 -12.37 -2.61 26.77
C ARG A 212 -13.22 -2.64 25.51
N LYS A 213 -14.50 -2.32 25.65
CA LYS A 213 -15.45 -2.38 24.53
C LYS A 213 -15.23 -1.19 23.61
N VAL A 214 -15.20 -1.47 22.31
CA VAL A 214 -14.96 -0.49 21.27
C VAL A 214 -16.03 -0.62 20.18
N LEU A 215 -16.21 0.44 19.42
CA LEU A 215 -16.93 0.45 18.14
C LEU A 215 -16.06 1.05 17.05
N ILE A 216 -16.49 0.88 15.81
CA ILE A 216 -15.99 1.65 14.67
C ILE A 216 -16.96 2.80 14.42
N ALA A 217 -16.51 4.04 14.58
CA ALA A 217 -17.32 5.25 14.49
C ALA A 217 -17.50 5.69 13.03
N ASP A 218 -18.64 6.32 12.74
CA ASP A 218 -18.94 6.87 11.41
C ASP A 218 -17.99 8.04 11.07
N VAL A 219 -17.44 8.01 9.86
CA VAL A 219 -16.63 9.10 9.28
C VAL A 219 -17.29 9.58 8.00
N ALA A 220 -18.50 10.12 8.15
CA ALA A 220 -19.35 10.56 7.05
C ALA A 220 -20.11 11.84 7.40
N GLY A 221 -20.77 12.42 6.39
CA GLY A 221 -21.64 13.58 6.52
C GLY A 221 -21.22 14.75 5.63
N PRO A 222 -21.90 15.91 5.72
CA PRO A 222 -21.77 16.99 4.74
C PRO A 222 -20.35 17.55 4.57
N GLY A 223 -19.56 17.57 5.64
CA GLY A 223 -18.14 17.98 5.59
C GLY A 223 -17.30 17.02 4.75
N ILE A 224 -17.50 15.72 4.98
CA ILE A 224 -16.84 14.65 4.22
C ILE A 224 -17.32 14.65 2.76
N ASP A 225 -18.62 14.86 2.50
CA ASP A 225 -19.12 14.97 1.11
C ASP A 225 -18.44 16.13 0.34
N LYS A 226 -18.22 17.28 1.00
CA LYS A 226 -17.47 18.41 0.42
C LYS A 226 -16.00 18.07 0.20
N LEU A 227 -15.36 17.34 1.12
CA LEU A 227 -13.99 16.86 0.98
C LEU A 227 -13.84 15.97 -0.27
N LEU A 228 -14.77 15.04 -0.47
CA LEU A 228 -14.79 14.12 -1.60
C LEU A 228 -15.05 14.85 -2.93
N ALA A 229 -15.91 15.87 -2.92
CA ALA A 229 -16.13 16.71 -4.10
C ALA A 229 -14.88 17.54 -4.48
N LYS A 230 -14.06 17.91 -3.49
CA LYS A 230 -12.83 18.70 -3.69
C LYS A 230 -11.65 17.86 -4.19
N TYR A 231 -11.52 16.64 -3.70
CA TYR A 231 -10.33 15.82 -3.95
C TYR A 231 -10.67 14.54 -4.73
N PRO A 232 -10.20 14.39 -5.98
CA PRO A 232 -10.63 13.31 -6.89
C PRO A 232 -10.08 11.93 -6.50
N TYR A 233 -9.15 11.87 -5.54
CA TYR A 233 -8.56 10.63 -5.06
C TYR A 233 -9.33 10.01 -3.88
N TYR A 234 -10.36 10.67 -3.35
CA TYR A 234 -11.24 10.12 -2.31
C TYR A 234 -12.56 9.59 -2.91
N ALA A 235 -13.06 8.50 -2.33
CA ALA A 235 -14.36 7.94 -2.66
C ALA A 235 -15.11 7.50 -1.40
N LYS A 236 -16.45 7.43 -1.47
CA LYS A 236 -17.26 6.85 -0.40
C LYS A 236 -16.91 5.38 -0.21
N ALA A 237 -16.90 4.94 1.04
CA ALA A 237 -16.56 3.58 1.42
C ALA A 237 -17.46 3.10 2.56
N ILE A 238 -17.58 1.77 2.66
CA ILE A 238 -18.35 1.11 3.72
C ILE A 238 -17.44 0.09 4.37
N ILE A 239 -17.48 0.02 5.70
CA ILE A 239 -16.76 -1.00 6.49
C ILE A 239 -17.77 -2.07 6.92
N PRO A 240 -17.69 -3.30 6.36
CA PRO A 240 -18.56 -4.39 6.78
C PRO A 240 -18.22 -4.85 8.19
N ILE A 241 -19.13 -4.69 9.14
CA ILE A 241 -18.87 -4.98 10.56
C ILE A 241 -18.75 -6.47 10.84
N LYS A 242 -19.31 -7.32 9.96
CA LYS A 242 -19.09 -8.78 10.00
C LYS A 242 -17.60 -9.19 10.01
N LEU A 243 -16.70 -8.30 9.59
CA LEU A 243 -15.24 -8.53 9.62
C LEU A 243 -14.63 -8.36 11.03
N TYR A 244 -15.37 -7.76 11.96
CA TYR A 244 -14.95 -7.42 13.32
C TYR A 244 -16.04 -7.79 14.35
N PRO A 245 -16.26 -9.09 14.63
CA PRO A 245 -17.34 -9.55 15.51
C PRO A 245 -17.23 -9.05 16.96
N GLY A 246 -16.06 -8.60 17.40
CA GLY A 246 -15.86 -8.00 18.73
C GLY A 246 -16.30 -6.53 18.83
N ALA A 247 -16.47 -5.84 17.69
CA ALA A 247 -16.92 -4.46 17.66
C ALA A 247 -18.39 -4.33 18.08
N LYS A 248 -18.70 -3.30 18.87
CA LYS A 248 -20.07 -3.01 19.35
C LYS A 248 -20.81 -2.09 18.38
N ASN A 249 -20.98 -2.58 17.15
CA ASN A 249 -21.70 -1.91 16.08
C ASN A 249 -22.91 -2.74 15.65
N ASP A 250 -24.05 -2.08 15.45
CA ASP A 250 -25.29 -2.74 15.02
C ASP A 250 -25.45 -2.82 13.49
N LYS A 251 -24.64 -2.07 12.74
CA LYS A 251 -24.70 -1.96 11.28
C LYS A 251 -23.34 -1.64 10.69
N ASP A 252 -23.20 -1.86 9.38
CA ASP A 252 -22.04 -1.45 8.61
C ASP A 252 -21.81 0.08 8.71
N VAL A 253 -20.54 0.46 8.77
CA VAL A 253 -20.11 1.84 9.08
C VAL A 253 -19.82 2.62 7.81
N GLN A 254 -20.31 3.85 7.75
CA GLN A 254 -20.11 4.73 6.61
C GLN A 254 -18.81 5.52 6.78
N THR A 255 -18.03 5.55 5.71
CA THR A 255 -16.77 6.31 5.69
C THR A 255 -16.42 6.73 4.25
N PHE A 256 -15.19 7.18 4.06
CA PHE A 256 -14.56 7.39 2.78
C PHE A 256 -13.20 6.68 2.75
N GLY A 257 -12.55 6.69 1.61
CA GLY A 257 -11.28 6.01 1.45
C GLY A 257 -10.55 6.36 0.17
N VAL A 258 -9.43 5.68 0.01
CA VAL A 258 -8.49 5.75 -1.12
C VAL A 258 -8.25 4.34 -1.65
N LYS A 259 -7.35 4.18 -2.63
CA LYS A 259 -6.84 2.87 -3.04
C LYS A 259 -5.39 2.71 -2.64
N ALA A 260 -5.01 1.53 -2.20
CA ALA A 260 -3.61 1.11 -2.15
C ALA A 260 -3.10 0.90 -3.57
N THR A 261 -1.87 1.34 -3.85
CA THR A 261 -1.22 1.18 -5.16
C THR A 261 0.18 0.61 -4.97
N LEU A 262 0.58 -0.29 -5.87
CA LEU A 262 1.98 -0.65 -6.05
C LEU A 262 2.62 0.42 -6.91
N ILE A 263 3.67 1.04 -6.38
CA ILE A 263 4.46 2.08 -7.02
C ILE A 263 5.88 1.62 -7.26
N THR A 264 6.55 2.26 -8.21
CA THR A 264 7.96 2.04 -8.54
C THR A 264 8.57 3.32 -9.11
N SER A 265 9.85 3.26 -9.49
CA SER A 265 10.55 4.34 -10.18
C SER A 265 10.66 4.03 -11.66
N ALA A 266 10.67 5.06 -12.51
CA ALA A 266 10.99 4.95 -13.93
C ALA A 266 12.39 4.37 -14.21
N LYS A 267 13.25 4.31 -13.19
CA LYS A 267 14.59 3.73 -13.25
C LYS A 267 14.61 2.22 -13.04
N VAL A 268 13.51 1.61 -12.58
CA VAL A 268 13.44 0.16 -12.42
C VAL A 268 13.30 -0.48 -13.81
N PRO A 269 14.08 -1.53 -14.14
CA PRO A 269 14.06 -2.11 -15.47
C PRO A 269 12.66 -2.61 -15.87
N ASP A 270 12.27 -2.35 -17.13
CA ASP A 270 10.95 -2.70 -17.66
C ASP A 270 10.62 -4.18 -17.49
N GLU A 271 11.59 -5.06 -17.69
CA GLU A 271 11.44 -6.51 -17.54
C GLU A 271 11.11 -6.93 -16.11
N VAL A 272 11.59 -6.18 -15.10
CA VAL A 272 11.27 -6.44 -13.68
C VAL A 272 9.82 -6.08 -13.40
N VAL A 273 9.40 -4.88 -13.83
CA VAL A 273 8.03 -4.41 -13.61
C VAL A 273 7.01 -5.22 -14.43
N TYR A 274 7.37 -5.59 -15.66
CA TYR A 274 6.58 -6.50 -16.49
C TYR A 274 6.37 -7.85 -15.82
N ALA A 275 7.45 -8.49 -15.32
CA ALA A 275 7.36 -9.79 -14.67
C ALA A 275 6.48 -9.78 -13.42
N ILE A 276 6.60 -8.74 -12.57
CA ILE A 276 5.76 -8.59 -11.37
C ILE A 276 4.30 -8.36 -11.75
N THR A 277 4.03 -7.46 -12.69
CA THR A 277 2.68 -7.20 -13.20
C THR A 277 2.06 -8.48 -13.77
N LYS A 278 2.77 -9.17 -14.66
CA LYS A 278 2.34 -10.42 -15.27
C LYS A 278 2.02 -11.48 -14.24
N GLU A 279 2.92 -11.69 -13.27
CA GLU A 279 2.72 -12.74 -12.28
C GLU A 279 1.48 -12.50 -11.42
N VAL A 280 1.21 -11.26 -11.05
CA VAL A 280 0.00 -10.90 -10.28
C VAL A 280 -1.27 -11.08 -11.13
N PHE A 281 -1.29 -10.58 -12.36
CA PHE A 281 -2.50 -10.57 -13.18
C PHE A 281 -2.80 -11.92 -13.85
N ASP A 282 -1.80 -12.70 -14.24
CA ASP A 282 -2.01 -14.05 -14.79
C ASP A 282 -2.54 -15.01 -13.72
N ASN A 283 -2.09 -14.82 -12.48
CA ASN A 283 -2.49 -15.63 -11.32
C ASN A 283 -3.48 -14.88 -10.42
N PHE A 284 -4.30 -14.01 -11.00
CA PHE A 284 -5.17 -13.08 -10.28
C PHE A 284 -6.07 -13.76 -9.24
N GLU A 285 -6.69 -14.89 -9.58
CA GLU A 285 -7.54 -15.61 -8.63
C GLU A 285 -6.76 -16.23 -7.46
N ALA A 286 -5.49 -16.61 -7.69
CA ALA A 286 -4.62 -17.04 -6.60
C ALA A 286 -4.20 -15.85 -5.73
N PHE A 287 -3.88 -14.69 -6.35
CA PHE A 287 -3.58 -13.46 -5.63
C PHE A 287 -4.74 -13.05 -4.71
N LYS A 288 -5.98 -13.03 -5.23
CA LYS A 288 -7.19 -12.68 -4.46
C LYS A 288 -7.40 -13.52 -3.20
N LYS A 289 -6.96 -14.78 -3.20
CA LYS A 289 -7.07 -15.68 -2.05
C LYS A 289 -6.03 -15.42 -0.96
N LEU A 290 -5.00 -14.62 -1.22
CA LEU A 290 -3.91 -14.37 -0.26
C LEU A 290 -4.29 -13.38 0.84
N HIS A 291 -5.36 -12.60 0.67
CA HIS A 291 -5.92 -11.76 1.72
C HIS A 291 -7.40 -11.41 1.45
N PRO A 292 -8.28 -11.38 2.47
CA PRO A 292 -9.70 -11.09 2.23
C PRO A 292 -9.98 -9.70 1.62
N ALA A 293 -9.10 -8.72 1.87
CA ALA A 293 -9.21 -7.37 1.30
C ALA A 293 -9.17 -7.34 -0.24
N TYR A 294 -8.68 -8.41 -0.88
CA TYR A 294 -8.62 -8.52 -2.34
C TYR A 294 -9.89 -9.10 -2.95
N GLY A 295 -10.86 -9.54 -2.14
CA GLY A 295 -12.03 -10.29 -2.61
C GLY A 295 -12.87 -9.55 -3.66
N THR A 296 -12.90 -8.22 -3.59
CA THR A 296 -13.68 -7.36 -4.50
C THR A 296 -12.91 -6.90 -5.73
N LEU A 297 -11.66 -7.33 -5.91
CA LEU A 297 -10.86 -6.93 -7.06
C LEU A 297 -11.37 -7.52 -8.37
N THR A 298 -11.25 -6.70 -9.40
CA THR A 298 -11.22 -7.11 -10.81
C THR A 298 -9.97 -6.53 -11.45
N LYS A 299 -9.50 -7.10 -12.55
CA LYS A 299 -8.29 -6.63 -13.25
C LYS A 299 -8.43 -5.19 -13.74
N GLU A 300 -9.63 -4.82 -14.17
CA GLU A 300 -9.96 -3.48 -14.67
C GLU A 300 -9.90 -2.45 -13.53
N LYS A 301 -10.48 -2.78 -12.37
CA LYS A 301 -10.45 -1.90 -11.19
C LYS A 301 -9.05 -1.69 -10.62
N MET A 302 -8.11 -2.60 -10.91
CA MET A 302 -6.69 -2.46 -10.57
C MET A 302 -5.95 -1.42 -11.45
N LEU A 303 -6.58 -0.91 -12.52
CA LEU A 303 -6.04 0.17 -13.35
C LEU A 303 -6.57 1.56 -12.95
N GLU A 304 -7.52 1.62 -12.05
CA GLU A 304 -8.08 2.87 -11.51
C GLU A 304 -7.30 3.35 -10.28
N GLY A 305 -7.36 4.66 -10.01
CA GLY A 305 -6.69 5.26 -8.84
C GLY A 305 -5.18 5.40 -9.00
N LEU A 306 -4.67 5.26 -10.23
CA LEU A 306 -3.26 5.43 -10.59
C LEU A 306 -3.02 6.89 -11.01
N SER A 307 -2.48 7.69 -10.09
CA SER A 307 -2.20 9.12 -10.31
C SER A 307 -0.81 9.38 -10.90
N ALA A 308 0.11 8.44 -10.73
CA ALA A 308 1.42 8.48 -11.40
C ALA A 308 1.32 7.86 -12.80
N PRO A 309 2.15 8.28 -13.76
CA PRO A 309 2.25 7.60 -15.06
C PRO A 309 2.50 6.10 -14.87
N ILE A 310 1.84 5.27 -15.67
CA ILE A 310 2.04 3.82 -15.61
C ILE A 310 3.45 3.48 -16.08
N HIS A 311 4.14 2.59 -15.36
CA HIS A 311 5.47 2.13 -15.75
C HIS A 311 5.43 1.45 -17.13
N PRO A 312 6.40 1.67 -18.04
CA PRO A 312 6.37 1.07 -19.38
C PRO A 312 6.30 -0.46 -19.37
N GLY A 313 7.06 -1.13 -18.49
CA GLY A 313 6.90 -2.57 -18.24
C GLY A 313 5.48 -3.04 -17.86
N ALA A 314 4.76 -2.31 -17.02
CA ALA A 314 3.36 -2.64 -16.67
C ALA A 314 2.41 -2.35 -17.84
N LEU A 315 2.59 -1.19 -18.50
CA LEU A 315 1.81 -0.79 -19.67
C LEU A 315 1.92 -1.81 -20.81
N LYS A 316 3.13 -2.34 -21.04
CA LYS A 316 3.36 -3.40 -22.02
C LYS A 316 2.48 -4.62 -21.74
N TYR A 317 2.47 -5.10 -20.49
CA TYR A 317 1.60 -6.22 -20.11
C TYR A 317 0.13 -5.88 -20.32
N TYR A 318 -0.34 -4.71 -19.86
CA TYR A 318 -1.75 -4.31 -20.02
C TYR A 318 -2.21 -4.28 -21.47
N LYS A 319 -1.35 -3.85 -22.40
CA LYS A 319 -1.64 -3.87 -23.83
C LYS A 319 -1.68 -5.29 -24.39
N GLU A 320 -0.75 -6.15 -24.00
CA GLU A 320 -0.71 -7.55 -24.45
C GLU A 320 -1.97 -8.34 -24.09
N VAL A 321 -2.54 -8.07 -22.90
CA VAL A 321 -3.76 -8.77 -22.43
C VAL A 321 -5.05 -7.99 -22.67
N GLY A 322 -5.01 -6.88 -23.43
CA GLY A 322 -6.18 -6.10 -23.80
C GLY A 322 -6.84 -5.30 -22.66
N LEU A 323 -6.14 -5.08 -21.54
CA LEU A 323 -6.61 -4.25 -20.44
C LEU A 323 -6.46 -2.74 -20.73
N MET A 324 -5.55 -2.37 -21.63
CA MET A 324 -5.36 -1.01 -22.12
C MET A 324 -5.14 -1.01 -23.64
N LYS A 325 -5.54 0.08 -24.30
CA LYS A 325 -5.27 0.33 -25.74
C LYS A 325 -3.92 1.03 -25.93
#